data_AF-A0A9D6M7K8-F1
#
_entry.id   AF-A0A9D6M7K8-F1
#
_cell.length_a   1.000
_cell.length_b   1.000
_cell.length_c   1.000
_cell.angle_alpha   90.00
_cell.angle_beta   90.00
_cell.angle_gamma   90.00
#
_symmetry.space_group_name_H-M   'P 1'
#
loop_
_entity.id
_entity.type
_entity.pdbx_description
1 polymer ?
#
loop_
_entity_poly.entity_id
_entity_poly.type
_entity_poly.pdbx_seq_one_letter_code
_entity_poly.pdbx_strand_id
1 'polypeptide(L)'
;MFKTIEWKNNSVVMIDQRLLPTEEIYRTYKDFLDVAEAIREMVVRGAPAIGVAAAMGVALGALQINAKERKGFAKEFEKVCKIMASTRPTAVNLFWAIERMKRVLKENPKLSADELKQQLVQEAKDIHKQDIDINKRMGRHGSKLIKNRATILTHCN
;
A
#
# COMPACT_ATOMS: atom_id res chain seq x y z
N MET A 1 6.48 13.93 12.55
CA MET A 1 5.58 12.76 12.42
C MET A 1 6.27 11.80 11.47
N PHE A 2 6.53 10.57 11.91
CA PHE A 2 7.18 9.55 11.07
C PHE A 2 6.32 9.23 9.85
N LYS A 3 6.93 9.03 8.68
CA LYS A 3 6.23 8.54 7.49
C LYS A 3 6.44 7.03 7.39
N THR A 4 5.42 6.24 7.72
CA THR A 4 5.53 4.78 7.60
C THR A 4 5.82 4.33 6.17
N ILE A 5 5.18 4.98 5.20
CA ILE A 5 5.30 4.68 3.77
C ILE A 5 5.03 5.93 2.93
N GLU A 6 5.69 6.06 1.78
CA GLU A 6 5.49 7.14 0.82
C GLU A 6 5.75 6.67 -0.61
N TRP A 7 4.96 7.17 -1.58
CA TRP A 7 5.27 7.05 -2.99
C TRP A 7 6.11 8.25 -3.44
N LYS A 8 7.32 8.02 -3.94
CA LYS A 8 8.24 9.07 -4.37
C LYS A 8 9.01 8.65 -5.61
N ASN A 9 8.96 9.45 -6.68
CA ASN A 9 9.73 9.24 -7.91
C ASN A 9 9.61 7.82 -8.49
N ASN A 10 8.38 7.30 -8.60
CA ASN A 10 8.10 5.91 -9.02
C ASN A 10 8.86 4.88 -8.17
N SER A 11 8.88 5.11 -6.86
CA SER A 11 9.47 4.21 -5.87
C SER A 11 8.62 4.23 -4.61
N VAL A 12 8.67 3.14 -3.86
CA VAL A 12 8.05 3.03 -2.54
C VAL A 12 9.13 3.27 -1.49
N VAL A 13 8.93 4.24 -0.61
CA VAL A 13 9.85 4.51 0.51
C VAL A 13 9.16 4.07 1.80
N MET A 14 9.79 3.20 2.58
CA MET A 14 9.24 2.71 3.85
C MET A 14 10.28 2.83 4.96
N ILE A 15 9.83 3.16 6.17
CA ILE A 15 10.65 3.00 7.37
C ILE A 15 10.82 1.51 7.68
N ASP A 16 12.04 1.08 8.01
CA ASP A 16 12.30 -0.29 8.45
C ASP A 16 11.94 -0.46 9.93
N GLN A 17 10.70 -0.90 10.19
CA GLN A 17 10.19 -1.03 11.54
C GLN A 17 10.89 -2.11 12.38
N ARG A 18 11.73 -2.96 11.77
CA ARG A 18 12.49 -4.00 12.48
C ARG A 18 13.66 -3.42 13.26
N LEU A 19 14.15 -2.24 12.86
CA LEU A 19 15.30 -1.58 13.46
C LEU A 19 14.91 -0.58 14.54
N LEU A 20 13.62 -0.26 14.66
CA LEU A 20 13.10 0.58 15.73
C LEU A 20 13.13 -0.16 17.08
N PRO A 21 13.40 0.54 18.19
CA PRO A 21 13.62 1.99 18.30
C PRO A 21 15.09 2.42 18.10
N THR A 22 16.00 1.48 17.83
CA THR A 22 17.45 1.72 17.83
C THR A 22 17.89 2.58 16.64
N GLU A 23 17.35 2.33 15.44
CA GLU A 23 17.73 3.05 14.22
C GLU A 23 16.50 3.46 13.38
N GLU A 24 16.53 4.70 12.88
CA GLU A 24 15.54 5.23 11.94
C GLU A 24 16.08 5.15 10.51
N ILE A 25 15.83 4.03 9.83
CA ILE A 25 16.26 3.82 8.44
C ILE A 25 15.06 3.79 7.48
N TYR A 26 15.13 4.57 6.41
CA TYR A 26 14.18 4.54 5.30
C TYR A 26 14.77 3.80 4.10
N ARG A 27 14.07 2.77 3.63
CA ARG A 27 14.44 1.98 2.45
C ARG A 27 13.64 2.43 1.25
N THR A 28 14.28 2.51 0.08
CA THR A 28 13.64 2.87 -1.19
C THR A 28 13.58 1.65 -2.10
N TYR A 29 12.38 1.33 -2.59
CA TYR A 29 12.08 0.17 -3.42
C TYR A 29 11.66 0.62 -4.81
N LYS A 30 12.39 0.16 -5.83
CA LYS A 30 12.12 0.44 -7.25
C LYS A 30 11.54 -0.77 -8.00
N ASP A 31 11.60 -1.95 -7.39
CA ASP A 31 10.97 -3.17 -7.86
C ASP A 31 9.79 -3.56 -6.95
N PHE A 32 8.67 -3.98 -7.55
CA PHE A 32 7.54 -4.50 -6.78
C PHE A 32 7.86 -5.82 -6.09
N LEU A 33 8.81 -6.61 -6.62
CA LEU A 33 9.29 -7.81 -5.95
C LEU A 33 9.99 -7.47 -4.63
N ASP A 34 10.78 -6.39 -4.59
CA ASP A 34 11.40 -5.94 -3.36
C ASP A 34 10.36 -5.40 -2.36
N VAL A 35 9.30 -4.75 -2.84
CA VAL A 35 8.16 -4.36 -1.98
C VAL A 35 7.46 -5.59 -1.42
N ALA A 36 7.25 -6.63 -2.24
CA ALA A 36 6.65 -7.89 -1.80
C ALA A 36 7.50 -8.54 -0.70
N GLU A 37 8.81 -8.54 -0.86
CA GLU A 37 9.74 -9.06 0.14
C GLU A 37 9.75 -8.21 1.41
N ALA A 38 9.72 -6.89 1.30
CA ALA A 38 9.61 -5.99 2.45
C ALA A 38 8.32 -6.24 3.28
N ILE A 39 7.22 -6.64 2.64
CA ILE A 39 5.99 -7.03 3.32
C ILE A 39 6.17 -8.38 4.05
N ARG A 40 6.80 -9.38 3.41
CA ARG A 40 7.08 -10.70 4.01
C ARG A 40 7.98 -10.59 5.24
N GLU A 41 9.07 -9.85 5.08
CA GLU A 41 10.09 -9.61 6.10
C GLU A 41 9.64 -8.67 7.21
N MET A 42 8.42 -8.13 7.13
CA MET A 42 7.87 -7.20 8.13
C MET A 42 8.67 -5.90 8.28
N VAL A 43 9.33 -5.42 7.22
CA VAL A 43 9.85 -4.04 7.14
C VAL A 43 8.70 -3.06 7.41
N VAL A 44 7.52 -3.35 6.85
CA VAL A 44 6.26 -2.68 7.14
C VAL A 44 5.31 -3.63 7.86
N ARG A 45 4.68 -3.13 8.93
CA ARG A 45 3.66 -3.85 9.72
C ARG A 45 2.54 -2.90 10.14
N GLY A 46 1.46 -3.48 10.65
CA GLY A 46 0.17 -2.82 10.87
C GLY A 46 -0.75 -3.04 9.67
N ALA A 47 -1.98 -3.50 9.93
CA ALA A 47 -2.89 -3.92 8.86
C ALA A 47 -3.12 -2.84 7.79
N PRO A 48 -3.38 -1.56 8.14
CA PRO A 48 -3.57 -0.52 7.13
C PRO A 48 -2.30 -0.22 6.32
N ALA A 49 -1.13 -0.16 6.97
CA ALA A 49 0.16 0.09 6.31
C ALA A 49 0.53 -1.03 5.32
N ILE A 50 0.24 -2.30 5.66
CA ILE A 50 0.40 -3.43 4.74
C ILE A 50 -0.51 -3.27 3.51
N GLY A 51 -1.75 -2.81 3.70
CA GLY A 51 -2.66 -2.51 2.59
C GLY A 51 -2.13 -1.43 1.65
N VAL A 52 -1.62 -0.33 2.21
CA VAL A 52 -0.99 0.75 1.43
C VAL A 52 0.25 0.24 0.68
N ALA A 53 1.11 -0.54 1.35
CA ALA A 53 2.30 -1.13 0.73
C ALA A 53 1.94 -2.07 -0.42
N ALA A 54 0.90 -2.89 -0.25
CA ALA A 54 0.41 -3.76 -1.30
C ALA A 54 -0.09 -2.97 -2.52
N ALA A 55 -0.88 -1.91 -2.32
CA ALA A 55 -1.34 -1.05 -3.41
C ALA A 55 -0.19 -0.38 -4.15
N MET A 56 0.80 0.15 -3.43
CA MET A 56 1.98 0.76 -4.03
C MET A 56 2.85 -0.26 -4.78
N GLY A 57 3.02 -1.47 -4.24
CA GLY A 57 3.70 -2.56 -4.95
C GLY A 57 2.96 -2.96 -6.23
N VAL A 58 1.63 -3.06 -6.19
CA VAL A 58 0.82 -3.31 -7.41
C VAL A 58 0.99 -2.18 -8.43
N ALA A 59 0.98 -0.92 -8.02
CA ALA A 59 1.20 0.21 -8.92
C ALA A 59 2.61 0.20 -9.54
N LEU A 60 3.63 -0.15 -8.76
CA LEU A 60 5.00 -0.27 -9.24
C LEU A 60 5.14 -1.41 -10.24
N GLY A 61 4.57 -2.57 -9.94
CA GLY A 61 4.53 -3.70 -10.87
C GLY A 61 3.78 -3.37 -12.16
N ALA A 62 2.68 -2.60 -12.07
CA ALA A 62 1.96 -2.12 -13.25
C ALA A 62 2.83 -1.22 -14.15
N LEU A 63 3.62 -0.31 -13.56
CA LEU A 63 4.56 0.54 -14.32
C LEU A 63 5.61 -0.26 -15.08
N GLN A 64 6.02 -1.41 -14.54
CA GLN A 64 7.05 -2.28 -15.12
C GLN A 64 6.52 -3.23 -16.21
N ILE A 65 5.20 -3.26 -16.46
CA ILE A 65 4.62 -4.08 -17.52
C ILE A 65 4.89 -3.43 -18.88
N ASN A 66 5.60 -4.17 -19.75
CA ASN A 66 5.98 -3.74 -21.11
C ASN A 66 4.92 -4.05 -22.19
N ALA A 67 3.74 -4.54 -21.81
CA ALA A 67 2.68 -4.86 -22.77
C ALA A 67 2.09 -3.58 -23.39
N LYS A 68 2.11 -3.49 -24.73
CA LYS A 68 1.51 -2.38 -25.49
C LYS A 68 -0.02 -2.49 -25.59
N GLU A 69 -0.53 -3.71 -25.64
CA GLU A 69 -1.96 -3.97 -25.72
C GLU A 69 -2.57 -4.14 -24.34
N ARG A 70 -3.79 -3.60 -24.17
CA ARG A 70 -4.55 -3.70 -22.92
C ARG A 70 -4.74 -5.16 -22.45
N LYS A 71 -4.99 -6.09 -23.38
CA LYS A 71 -5.18 -7.51 -23.05
C LYS A 71 -3.91 -8.14 -22.47
N GLY A 72 -2.75 -7.82 -23.05
CA GLY A 72 -1.45 -8.24 -22.53
C GLY A 72 -1.17 -7.62 -21.16
N PHE A 73 -1.45 -6.32 -21.02
CA PHE A 73 -1.30 -5.61 -19.75
C PHE A 73 -2.14 -6.25 -18.64
N ALA A 74 -3.42 -6.52 -18.88
CA ALA A 74 -4.33 -7.14 -17.92
C ALA A 74 -3.82 -8.51 -17.43
N LYS A 75 -3.25 -9.32 -18.33
CA LYS A 75 -2.70 -10.65 -17.98
C LYS A 75 -1.50 -10.54 -17.05
N GLU A 76 -0.55 -9.66 -17.35
CA GLU A 76 0.64 -9.46 -16.51
C GLU A 76 0.28 -8.77 -15.18
N PHE A 77 -0.68 -7.85 -15.21
CA PHE A 77 -1.19 -7.17 -14.01
C PHE A 77 -1.82 -8.16 -13.02
N GLU A 78 -2.55 -9.16 -13.49
CA GLU A 78 -3.10 -10.20 -12.62
C GLU A 78 -1.99 -11.04 -11.96
N LYS A 79 -0.85 -11.26 -12.64
CA LYS A 79 0.32 -11.92 -12.03
C LYS A 79 0.93 -11.07 -10.93
N VAL A 80 1.09 -9.76 -11.15
CA VAL A 80 1.56 -8.81 -10.12
C VAL A 80 0.64 -8.88 -8.90
N CYS A 81 -0.69 -8.80 -9.10
CA CYS A 81 -1.66 -8.91 -8.01
C CYS A 81 -1.52 -10.23 -7.24
N LYS A 82 -1.33 -11.36 -7.92
CA LYS A 82 -1.14 -12.68 -7.28
C LYS A 82 0.14 -12.75 -6.45
N ILE A 83 1.24 -12.18 -6.94
CA ILE A 83 2.51 -12.11 -6.19
C ILE A 83 2.33 -11.26 -4.93
N MET A 84 1.70 -10.10 -5.04
CA MET A 84 1.43 -9.24 -3.89
C MET A 84 0.50 -9.92 -2.88
N ALA A 85 -0.54 -10.62 -3.36
CA ALA A 85 -1.49 -11.39 -2.55
C ALA A 85 -0.84 -12.51 -1.73
N SER A 86 0.24 -13.12 -2.24
CA SER A 86 0.91 -14.23 -1.57
C SER A 86 1.87 -13.80 -0.45
N THR A 87 2.16 -12.51 -0.32
CA THR A 87 3.11 -12.01 0.69
C THR A 87 2.66 -12.31 2.12
N ARG A 88 1.37 -12.07 2.43
CA ARG A 88 0.77 -12.34 3.75
C ARG A 88 -0.70 -12.78 3.61
N PRO A 89 -0.97 -14.09 3.45
CA PRO A 89 -2.29 -14.63 3.09
C PRO A 89 -3.43 -14.35 4.08
N THR A 90 -3.14 -13.92 5.30
CA THR A 90 -4.13 -13.61 6.34
C THR A 90 -4.38 -12.11 6.52
N ALA A 91 -3.64 -11.24 5.82
CA ALA A 91 -3.75 -9.80 5.96
C ALA A 91 -4.96 -9.25 5.17
N VAL A 92 -6.11 -9.09 5.82
CA VAL A 92 -7.36 -8.63 5.16
C VAL A 92 -7.19 -7.31 4.40
N ASN A 93 -6.51 -6.33 5.00
CA ASN A 93 -6.25 -5.03 4.36
C ASN A 93 -5.38 -5.13 3.08
N LEU A 94 -4.54 -6.15 2.99
CA LEU A 94 -3.76 -6.43 1.79
C LEU A 94 -4.67 -6.81 0.63
N PHE A 95 -5.58 -7.76 0.85
CA PHE A 95 -6.55 -8.18 -0.17
C PHE A 95 -7.52 -7.06 -0.52
N TRP A 96 -8.01 -6.30 0.47
CA TRP A 96 -8.86 -5.14 0.21
C TRP A 96 -8.19 -4.14 -0.74
N ALA A 97 -6.91 -3.84 -0.51
CA ALA A 97 -6.15 -2.92 -1.35
C ALA A 97 -5.96 -3.49 -2.76
N ILE A 98 -5.56 -4.75 -2.89
CA ILE A 98 -5.38 -5.42 -4.19
C ILE A 98 -6.69 -5.44 -4.99
N GLU A 99 -7.81 -5.79 -4.37
CA GLU A 99 -9.11 -5.82 -5.05
C GLU A 99 -9.58 -4.41 -5.46
N ARG A 100 -9.21 -3.38 -4.70
CA ARG A 100 -9.42 -1.99 -5.10
C ARG A 100 -8.59 -1.61 -6.32
N MET A 101 -7.32 -2.04 -6.39
CA MET A 101 -6.48 -1.84 -7.57
C MET A 101 -7.03 -2.59 -8.79
N LYS A 102 -7.53 -3.82 -8.62
CA LYS A 102 -8.18 -4.58 -9.71
C LYS A 102 -9.44 -3.89 -10.25
N ARG A 103 -10.21 -3.22 -9.39
CA ARG A 103 -11.39 -2.46 -9.82
C ARG A 103 -11.05 -1.33 -10.78
N VAL A 104 -9.90 -0.66 -10.62
CA VAL A 104 -9.43 0.36 -11.58
C VAL A 104 -9.40 -0.20 -13.01
N LEU A 105 -8.88 -1.41 -13.18
CA LEU A 105 -8.84 -2.06 -14.49
C LEU A 105 -10.25 -2.37 -15.01
N LYS A 106 -11.13 -2.90 -14.16
CA LYS A 106 -12.49 -3.33 -14.51
C LYS A 106 -13.40 -2.15 -14.88
N GLU A 107 -13.33 -1.07 -14.12
CA GLU A 107 -14.22 0.10 -14.23
C GLU A 107 -13.78 1.06 -15.35
N ASN A 108 -12.58 0.89 -15.89
CA ASN A 108 -12.04 1.73 -16.96
C ASN A 108 -11.74 0.92 -18.24
N PRO A 109 -12.75 0.33 -18.91
CA PRO A 109 -12.55 -0.57 -20.05
C PRO A 109 -11.95 0.09 -21.29
N LYS A 110 -12.10 1.41 -21.43
CA LYS A 110 -11.68 2.19 -22.61
C LYS A 110 -10.24 2.74 -22.52
N LEU A 111 -9.62 2.71 -21.33
CA LEU A 111 -8.27 3.23 -21.16
C LEU A 111 -7.23 2.33 -21.82
N SER A 112 -6.21 2.95 -22.39
CA SER A 112 -4.99 2.31 -22.85
C SER A 112 -4.17 1.74 -21.68
N ALA A 113 -3.15 0.93 -21.99
CA ALA A 113 -2.25 0.39 -20.97
C ALA A 113 -1.50 1.50 -20.21
N ASP A 114 -1.09 2.58 -20.87
CA ASP A 114 -0.35 3.66 -20.23
C ASP A 114 -1.26 4.55 -19.36
N GLU A 115 -2.48 4.83 -19.80
CA GLU A 115 -3.48 5.51 -18.96
C GLU A 115 -3.83 4.68 -17.73
N LEU A 116 -3.96 3.36 -17.85
CA LEU A 116 -4.19 2.47 -16.72
C LEU A 116 -3.04 2.51 -15.71
N LYS A 117 -1.78 2.51 -16.17
CA LYS A 117 -0.61 2.64 -15.28
C LYS A 117 -0.68 3.91 -14.44
N GLN A 118 -1.01 5.03 -15.08
CA GLN A 118 -1.16 6.32 -14.38
C GLN A 118 -2.31 6.28 -13.38
N GLN A 119 -3.46 5.71 -13.76
CA GLN A 119 -4.61 5.56 -12.85
C GLN A 119 -4.31 4.65 -11.66
N LEU A 120 -3.57 3.56 -11.85
CA LEU A 120 -3.17 2.67 -10.75
C LEU A 120 -2.21 3.37 -9.79
N VAL A 121 -1.26 4.17 -10.29
CA VAL A 121 -0.39 4.99 -9.43
C VAL A 121 -1.20 5.99 -8.62
N GLN A 122 -2.19 6.63 -9.24
CA GLN A 122 -3.07 7.57 -8.55
C GLN A 122 -3.93 6.86 -7.49
N GLU A 123 -4.50 5.71 -7.82
CA GLU A 123 -5.31 4.91 -6.89
C GLU A 123 -4.49 4.47 -5.65
N ALA A 124 -3.24 4.05 -5.84
CA ALA A 124 -2.37 3.69 -4.72
C ALA A 124 -2.09 4.89 -3.79
N LYS A 125 -1.91 6.09 -4.36
CA LYS A 125 -1.78 7.33 -3.58
C LYS A 125 -3.08 7.69 -2.86
N ASP A 126 -4.23 7.46 -3.50
CA ASP A 126 -5.54 7.74 -2.91
C ASP A 126 -5.87 6.77 -1.77
N ILE A 127 -5.49 5.50 -1.88
CA ILE A 127 -5.55 4.53 -0.78
C ILE A 127 -4.74 5.04 0.42
N HIS A 128 -3.50 5.51 0.20
CA HIS A 128 -2.66 6.07 1.25
C HIS A 128 -3.27 7.33 1.89
N LYS A 129 -3.75 8.26 1.07
CA LYS A 129 -4.40 9.49 1.55
C LYS A 129 -5.65 9.19 2.38
N GLN A 130 -6.45 8.22 1.94
CA GLN A 130 -7.66 7.81 2.65
C GLN A 130 -7.34 7.13 3.99
N ASP A 131 -6.29 6.30 4.07
CA ASP A 131 -5.84 5.74 5.34
C ASP A 131 -5.52 6.84 6.38
N ILE A 132 -4.77 7.87 5.95
CA ILE A 132 -4.46 9.03 6.81
C ILE A 132 -5.73 9.74 7.26
N ASP A 133 -6.71 9.95 6.38
CA ASP A 133 -7.97 10.60 6.75
C ASP A 133 -8.80 9.75 7.72
N ILE A 134 -8.90 8.44 7.48
CA ILE A 134 -9.59 7.49 8.36
C ILE A 134 -8.97 7.54 9.76
N ASN A 135 -7.64 7.50 9.87
CA ASN A 135 -6.94 7.56 11.16
C ASN A 135 -7.19 8.89 11.88
N LYS A 136 -7.16 10.02 11.15
CA LYS A 136 -7.50 11.34 11.71
C LYS A 136 -8.94 11.42 12.20
N ARG A 137 -9.89 10.88 11.43
CA ARG A 137 -11.31 10.82 11.81
C ARG A 137 -11.52 9.93 13.04
N MET A 138 -10.90 8.76 13.06
CA MET A 138 -10.94 7.84 14.19
C MET A 138 -10.42 8.51 15.46
N GLY A 139 -9.28 9.21 15.39
CA GLY A 139 -8.76 9.99 16.52
C GLY A 139 -9.73 11.10 16.98
N ARG A 140 -10.32 11.85 16.06
CA ARG A 140 -11.33 12.88 16.38
C ARG A 140 -12.58 12.30 17.04
N HIS A 141 -13.04 11.13 16.61
CA HIS A 141 -14.20 10.47 17.21
C HIS A 141 -13.85 9.85 18.57
N GLY A 142 -12.74 9.12 18.66
CA GLY A 142 -12.29 8.44 19.88
C GLY A 142 -11.93 9.41 21.00
N SER A 143 -11.30 10.55 20.68
CA SER A 143 -10.94 11.57 21.68
C SER A 143 -12.13 12.11 22.46
N LYS A 144 -13.33 12.14 21.88
CA LYS A 144 -14.57 12.55 22.56
C LYS A 144 -15.00 11.59 23.68
N LEU A 145 -14.52 10.35 23.64
CA LEU A 145 -14.83 9.31 24.65
C LEU A 145 -13.83 9.35 25.82
N ILE A 146 -12.71 10.05 25.67
CA ILE A 146 -11.62 10.08 26.64
C ILE A 146 -11.81 11.28 27.55
N LYS A 147 -11.90 11.02 28.87
CA LYS A 147 -11.96 12.08 29.88
C LYS A 147 -10.63 12.84 29.93
N ASN A 148 -10.68 14.11 30.31
CA ASN A 148 -9.47 14.89 30.53
C ASN A 148 -8.57 14.20 31.59
N ARG A 149 -7.27 14.09 31.30
CA ARG A 149 -6.25 13.42 32.14
C ARG A 149 -6.49 11.93 32.41
N ALA A 150 -7.24 11.24 31.56
CA ALA A 150 -7.38 9.79 31.66
C ALA A 150 -6.04 9.07 31.39
N THR A 151 -5.76 8.02 32.16
CA THR A 151 -4.70 7.04 31.85
C THR A 151 -5.27 6.00 30.91
N ILE A 152 -4.62 5.79 29.75
CA ILE A 152 -5.06 4.84 28.72
C ILE A 152 -4.08 3.67 28.68
N LEU A 153 -4.59 2.46 28.88
CA LEU A 153 -3.87 1.23 28.60
C LEU A 153 -4.16 0.81 27.15
N THR A 154 -3.11 0.48 26.41
CA THR A 154 -3.20 -0.11 25.06
C THR A 154 -2.33 -1.35 24.99
N HIS A 155 -2.56 -2.20 23.99
CA HIS A 155 -1.78 -3.40 23.74
C HIS A 155 -1.46 -3.50 22.25
N CYS A 156 -0.20 -3.84 21.92
CA CYS A 156 0.37 -3.79 20.57
C CYS A 156 0.58 -2.36 20.01
N ASN A 157 0.98 -2.26 18.74
CA ASN A 157 1.24 -1.03 17.99
C ASN A 157 0.87 -1.18 16.51
#